data_AF-A0AAD5KVT6-F1
#
_entry.id   AF-A0AAD5KVT6-F1
#
_cell.length_a   1.000
_cell.length_b   1.000
_cell.length_c   1.000
_cell.angle_alpha   90.00
_cell.angle_beta   90.00
_cell.angle_gamma   90.00
#
_symmetry.space_group_name_H-M   'P 1'
#
loop_
_entity.id
_entity.type
_entity.pdbx_description
1 polymer ?
#
loop_
_entity_poly.entity_id
_entity_poly.type
_entity_poly.pdbx_seq_one_letter_code
_entity_poly.pdbx_strand_id
1 'polypeptide(L)'
;MFAMKRLSSVDVQEEYRNITDLCRRITNLQEQVLPQISGHSKGLLNGVLEQAKQELSSMISHILLLRREADELTKRSLAAHPKLEAFSLECETLKKQITELEQINNILIASQSQLKNDLMFVYQSKNQRIAELEDKLTKNNKINLTSKVVGYERELRAGLASKSAERNSKGEEIPTPSPETKLDANVGVHCHQHEFGRDERPNSGRFLSQTICETNSFKNPNLQDLRSSHKSYLPKQDPVSGNLPTSALTPESVQIAAKRTRDSEPIPARDFIVVSKVEVIDLIDKLLITNIPICDYGRVVGRKGKNVERLENTYGVKVSFVESQKDPKLFIFGGNAESRRVAADDIIGNLPIVVECPNLKLEISNREIKQINFDYHVQIIQPNFGNNGHFTIRGKMDNCQMAYRLLSNHAKLWYPK
;
A
#
# COMPACT_ATOMS: atom_id res chain seq x y z
N MET A 1 -25.88 -10.69 -16.49
CA MET A 1 -25.35 -12.00 -16.04
C MET A 1 -26.23 -13.07 -16.68
N PHE A 2 -25.82 -13.63 -17.83
CA PHE A 2 -26.61 -14.68 -18.49
C PHE A 2 -26.42 -15.98 -17.71
N ALA A 3 -27.48 -16.46 -17.07
CA ALA A 3 -27.49 -17.79 -16.48
C ALA A 3 -27.49 -18.80 -17.64
N MET A 4 -26.31 -19.25 -18.04
CA MET A 4 -26.19 -20.42 -18.92
C MET A 4 -26.82 -21.61 -18.18
N LYS A 5 -27.95 -22.09 -18.70
CA LYS A 5 -28.60 -23.30 -18.22
C LYS A 5 -27.57 -24.43 -18.37
N ARG A 6 -27.16 -25.03 -17.24
CA ARG A 6 -26.26 -26.20 -17.28
C ARG A 6 -27.01 -27.32 -18.01
N LEU A 7 -26.53 -27.66 -19.20
CA LEU A 7 -26.99 -28.85 -19.91
C LEU A 7 -26.67 -30.06 -19.04
N SER A 8 -27.68 -30.87 -18.77
CA SER A 8 -27.52 -32.08 -17.99
C SER A 8 -26.77 -33.13 -18.82
N SER A 9 -26.11 -34.09 -18.15
CA SER A 9 -25.50 -35.25 -18.83
C SER A 9 -26.53 -36.03 -19.68
N VAL A 10 -27.81 -35.97 -19.28
CA VAL A 10 -28.92 -36.59 -20.01
C VAL A 10 -29.19 -35.84 -21.31
N ASP A 11 -29.22 -34.50 -21.28
CA ASP A 11 -29.46 -33.66 -22.46
C ASP A 11 -28.38 -33.89 -23.53
N VAL A 12 -27.12 -34.00 -23.11
CA VAL A 12 -25.99 -34.27 -24.02
C VAL A 12 -26.06 -35.67 -24.62
N GLN A 13 -26.51 -36.67 -23.85
CA GLN A 13 -26.70 -38.02 -24.37
C GLN A 13 -27.87 -38.13 -25.36
N GLU A 14 -28.93 -37.37 -25.13
CA GLU A 14 -30.08 -37.33 -26.03
C GLU A 14 -29.70 -36.71 -27.38
N GLU A 15 -28.99 -35.57 -27.36
CA GLU A 15 -28.47 -34.95 -28.60
C GLU A 15 -27.50 -35.87 -29.36
N TYR A 16 -26.63 -36.59 -28.65
CA TYR A 16 -25.74 -37.56 -29.28
C TYR A 16 -26.50 -38.71 -29.98
N ARG A 17 -27.60 -39.19 -29.37
CA ARG A 17 -28.47 -40.21 -29.99
C ARG A 17 -29.13 -39.67 -31.24
N ASN A 18 -29.64 -38.43 -31.20
CA ASN A 18 -30.29 -37.79 -32.34
C ASN A 18 -29.34 -37.67 -33.56
N ILE A 19 -28.09 -37.25 -33.33
CA ILE A 19 -27.06 -37.16 -34.39
C ILE A 19 -26.75 -38.54 -34.98
N THR A 20 -26.60 -39.56 -34.13
CA THR A 20 -26.32 -40.94 -34.56
C THR A 20 -27.49 -41.50 -35.40
N ASP A 21 -28.72 -41.23 -34.98
CA ASP A 21 -29.92 -41.63 -35.71
C ASP A 21 -30.04 -40.90 -37.05
N LEU A 22 -29.62 -39.63 -37.13
CA LEU A 22 -29.58 -38.89 -38.37
C LEU A 22 -28.58 -39.49 -39.38
N CYS A 23 -27.37 -39.84 -38.93
CA CYS A 23 -26.38 -40.56 -39.77
C CYS A 23 -26.95 -41.86 -40.33
N ARG A 24 -27.68 -42.62 -39.50
CA ARG A 24 -28.32 -43.87 -39.90
C ARG A 24 -29.42 -43.64 -40.93
N ARG A 25 -30.26 -42.61 -40.74
CA ARG A 25 -31.30 -42.23 -41.72
C ARG A 25 -30.72 -41.80 -43.06
N ILE A 26 -29.63 -41.02 -43.06
CA ILE A 26 -28.92 -40.61 -44.28
C ILE A 26 -28.40 -41.84 -45.02
N THR A 27 -27.81 -42.80 -44.30
CA THR A 27 -27.31 -44.06 -44.88
C THR A 27 -28.44 -44.88 -45.50
N ASN A 28 -29.56 -45.04 -44.78
CA ASN A 28 -30.73 -45.75 -45.31
C ASN A 28 -31.34 -45.06 -46.54
N LEU A 29 -31.38 -43.72 -46.54
CA LEU A 29 -31.88 -42.94 -47.68
C LEU A 29 -30.96 -43.08 -48.89
N GLN A 30 -29.64 -43.08 -48.67
CA GLN A 30 -28.65 -43.36 -49.70
C GLN A 30 -28.89 -44.75 -50.30
N GLU A 31 -29.07 -45.80 -49.48
CA GLU A 31 -29.31 -47.17 -49.97
C GLU A 31 -30.64 -47.32 -50.73
N GLN A 32 -31.71 -46.65 -50.31
CA GLN A 32 -33.04 -46.79 -50.90
C GLN A 32 -33.23 -45.94 -52.16
N VAL A 33 -32.67 -44.73 -52.20
CA VAL A 33 -32.98 -43.72 -53.24
C VAL A 33 -31.96 -43.71 -54.37
N LEU A 34 -30.65 -43.92 -54.10
CA LEU A 34 -29.62 -43.92 -55.16
C LEU A 34 -29.84 -44.95 -56.27
N PRO A 35 -30.38 -46.16 -56.01
CA PRO A 35 -30.63 -47.13 -57.08
C PRO A 35 -31.70 -46.67 -58.07
N GLN A 36 -32.63 -45.82 -57.64
CA GLN A 36 -33.78 -45.39 -58.45
C GLN A 36 -33.49 -44.16 -59.32
N ILE A 37 -32.39 -43.46 -59.06
CA ILE A 37 -32.00 -42.24 -59.78
C ILE A 37 -30.85 -42.59 -60.73
N SER A 38 -30.94 -42.15 -61.99
CA SER A 38 -29.92 -42.38 -63.02
C SER A 38 -29.28 -41.07 -63.49
N GLY A 39 -28.08 -41.17 -64.06
CA GLY A 39 -27.39 -40.03 -64.68
C GLY A 39 -26.79 -39.04 -63.68
N HIS A 40 -26.72 -37.77 -64.10
CA HIS A 40 -25.98 -36.71 -63.42
C HIS A 40 -26.52 -36.37 -62.01
N SER A 41 -27.84 -36.46 -61.81
CA SER A 41 -28.50 -36.20 -60.52
C SER A 41 -28.10 -37.20 -59.43
N LYS A 42 -27.79 -38.46 -59.80
CA LYS A 42 -27.29 -39.47 -58.86
C LYS A 42 -25.95 -39.07 -58.25
N GLY A 43 -25.04 -38.55 -59.08
CA GLY A 43 -23.71 -38.11 -58.63
C GLY A 43 -23.79 -36.92 -57.69
N LEU A 44 -24.63 -35.93 -58.01
CA LEU A 44 -24.85 -34.76 -57.16
C LEU A 44 -25.47 -35.14 -55.80
N LEU A 45 -26.52 -35.96 -55.81
CA LEU A 45 -27.17 -36.40 -54.57
C LEU A 45 -26.22 -37.22 -53.69
N ASN A 46 -25.44 -38.14 -54.28
CA ASN A 46 -24.45 -38.91 -53.54
C ASN A 46 -23.37 -38.02 -52.93
N GLY A 47 -22.89 -37.01 -53.66
CA GLY A 47 -21.91 -36.05 -53.15
C GLY A 47 -22.42 -35.28 -51.92
N VAL A 48 -23.68 -34.81 -51.97
CA VAL A 48 -24.31 -34.10 -50.84
C VAL A 48 -24.51 -35.04 -49.63
N LEU A 49 -24.93 -36.28 -49.86
CA LEU A 49 -25.13 -37.26 -48.78
C LEU A 49 -23.81 -37.67 -48.11
N GLU A 50 -22.75 -37.89 -48.89
CA GLU A 50 -21.42 -38.19 -48.35
C GLU A 50 -20.83 -37.00 -47.60
N GLN A 51 -21.02 -35.77 -48.10
CA GLN A 51 -20.60 -34.56 -47.37
C GLN A 51 -21.34 -34.44 -46.03
N ALA A 52 -22.67 -34.60 -46.01
CA ALA A 52 -23.45 -34.54 -44.78
C ALA A 52 -23.01 -35.63 -43.77
N LYS A 53 -22.73 -36.84 -44.25
CA LYS A 53 -22.21 -37.95 -43.43
C LYS A 53 -20.83 -37.65 -42.85
N GLN A 54 -19.94 -37.03 -43.63
CA GLN A 54 -18.62 -36.62 -43.18
C GLN A 54 -18.72 -35.53 -42.10
N GLU A 55 -19.56 -34.51 -42.31
CA GLU A 55 -19.78 -33.43 -41.35
C GLU A 55 -20.36 -33.94 -40.03
N LEU A 56 -21.36 -34.83 -40.08
CA LEU A 56 -21.93 -35.44 -38.88
C LEU A 56 -20.92 -36.34 -38.14
N SER A 57 -20.10 -37.10 -38.87
CA SER A 57 -19.04 -37.92 -38.26
C SER A 57 -17.96 -37.07 -37.58
N SER A 58 -17.62 -35.92 -38.17
CA SER A 58 -16.74 -34.93 -37.56
C SER A 58 -17.35 -34.36 -36.27
N MET A 59 -18.63 -34.01 -36.30
CA MET A 59 -19.37 -33.50 -35.14
C MET A 59 -19.41 -34.52 -33.99
N ILE A 60 -19.70 -35.80 -34.29
CA ILE A 60 -19.64 -36.90 -33.31
C ILE A 60 -18.26 -36.98 -32.65
N SER A 61 -17.19 -36.91 -33.45
CA SER A 61 -15.82 -36.98 -32.94
C SER A 61 -15.50 -35.81 -32.00
N HIS A 62 -15.98 -34.61 -32.34
CA HIS A 62 -15.80 -33.42 -31.50
C HIS A 62 -16.57 -33.52 -30.18
N ILE A 63 -17.82 -34.01 -30.21
CA ILE A 63 -18.63 -34.23 -29.00
C ILE A 63 -17.94 -35.23 -28.06
N LEU A 64 -17.37 -36.32 -28.60
CA LEU A 64 -16.64 -37.31 -27.80
C LEU A 64 -15.36 -36.73 -27.17
N LEU A 65 -14.65 -35.86 -27.89
CA LEU A 65 -13.48 -35.16 -27.35
C LEU A 65 -13.88 -34.24 -26.19
N LEU A 66 -14.90 -33.40 -26.39
CA LEU A 66 -15.41 -32.51 -25.35
C LEU A 66 -15.88 -33.27 -24.11
N ARG A 67 -16.53 -34.43 -24.30
CA ARG A 67 -16.94 -35.30 -23.19
C ARG A 67 -15.73 -35.82 -22.39
N ARG A 68 -14.69 -36.28 -23.08
CA ARG A 68 -13.45 -36.74 -22.43
C ARG A 68 -12.78 -35.61 -21.63
N GLU A 69 -12.72 -34.41 -22.19
CA GLU A 69 -12.17 -33.24 -21.50
C GLU A 69 -13.00 -32.87 -20.26
N ALA A 70 -14.33 -32.92 -20.36
CA ALA A 70 -15.22 -32.67 -19.23
C ALA A 70 -15.04 -33.71 -18.10
N ASP A 71 -14.87 -34.99 -18.45
CA ASP A 71 -14.59 -36.05 -17.48
C ASP A 71 -13.23 -35.86 -16.78
N GLU A 72 -12.19 -35.48 -17.53
CA GLU A 72 -10.87 -35.18 -16.96
C GLU A 72 -10.89 -33.93 -16.06
N LEU A 73 -11.65 -32.89 -16.44
CA LEU A 73 -11.87 -31.72 -15.58
C LEU A 73 -12.60 -32.11 -14.29
N THR A 74 -13.60 -32.97 -14.38
CA THR A 74 -14.33 -33.46 -13.20
C THR A 74 -13.42 -34.27 -12.28
N LYS A 75 -12.58 -35.17 -12.82
CA LYS A 75 -11.58 -35.90 -12.04
C LYS A 75 -10.58 -34.97 -11.37
N ARG A 76 -10.07 -33.96 -12.08
CA ARG A 76 -9.16 -32.95 -11.50
C ARG A 76 -9.81 -32.16 -10.39
N SER A 77 -11.09 -31.78 -10.56
CA SER A 77 -11.87 -31.10 -9.53
C SER A 77 -12.05 -31.97 -8.28
N LEU A 78 -12.39 -33.25 -8.45
CA LEU A 78 -12.54 -34.20 -7.34
C LEU A 78 -11.20 -34.44 -6.62
N ALA A 79 -10.10 -34.57 -7.37
CA ALA A 79 -8.75 -34.73 -6.80
C ALA A 79 -8.25 -33.47 -6.06
N ALA A 80 -8.75 -32.28 -6.42
CA ALA A 80 -8.45 -31.04 -5.73
C ALA A 80 -9.25 -30.87 -4.42
N HIS A 81 -10.42 -31.51 -4.31
CA HIS A 81 -11.31 -31.38 -3.16
C HIS A 81 -10.67 -31.74 -1.80
N PRO A 82 -9.95 -32.87 -1.63
CA PRO A 82 -9.34 -33.20 -0.33
C PRO A 82 -8.22 -32.23 0.06
N LYS A 83 -7.53 -31.62 -0.92
CA LYS A 83 -6.53 -30.57 -0.63
C LYS A 83 -7.22 -29.31 -0.09
N LEU A 84 -8.38 -28.97 -0.64
CA LEU A 84 -9.18 -27.84 -0.18
C LEU A 84 -9.74 -28.09 1.23
N GLU A 85 -10.20 -29.30 1.52
CA GLU A 85 -10.66 -29.68 2.87
C GLU A 85 -9.51 -29.67 3.89
N ALA A 86 -8.34 -30.19 3.53
CA ALA A 86 -7.15 -30.12 4.39
C ALA A 86 -6.75 -28.66 4.69
N PHE A 87 -6.76 -27.80 3.66
CA PHE A 87 -6.49 -26.38 3.83
C PHE A 87 -7.55 -25.69 4.71
N SER A 88 -8.82 -26.06 4.55
CA SER A 88 -9.90 -25.56 5.40
C SER A 88 -9.71 -25.94 6.86
N LEU A 89 -9.29 -27.18 7.13
CA LEU A 89 -9.00 -27.66 8.49
C LEU A 89 -7.79 -26.94 9.11
N GLU A 90 -6.75 -26.68 8.31
CA GLU A 90 -5.59 -25.89 8.72
C GLU A 90 -6.01 -24.45 9.08
N CYS A 91 -6.87 -23.82 8.27
CA CYS A 91 -7.41 -22.50 8.56
C CYS A 91 -8.21 -22.46 9.86
N GLU A 92 -9.06 -23.46 10.13
CA GLU A 92 -9.80 -23.56 11.39
C GLU A 92 -8.88 -23.77 12.59
N THR A 93 -7.81 -24.55 12.42
CA THR A 93 -6.79 -24.74 13.47
C THR A 93 -6.05 -23.44 13.78
N LEU A 94 -5.65 -22.69 12.75
CA LEU A 94 -5.00 -21.38 12.90
C LEU A 94 -5.93 -20.36 13.55
N LYS A 95 -7.23 -20.33 13.17
CA LYS A 95 -8.22 -19.48 13.85
C LYS A 95 -8.30 -19.77 15.33
N LYS A 96 -8.34 -21.06 15.72
CA LYS A 96 -8.35 -21.45 17.14
C LYS A 96 -7.09 -20.95 17.87
N GLN A 97 -5.91 -21.12 17.29
CA GLN A 97 -4.66 -20.62 17.86
C GLN A 97 -4.65 -19.09 18.03
N ILE A 98 -5.19 -18.35 17.05
CA ILE A 98 -5.34 -16.89 17.16
C ILE A 98 -6.22 -16.52 18.35
N THR A 99 -7.37 -17.19 18.52
CA THR A 99 -8.26 -16.90 19.67
C THR A 99 -7.61 -17.23 21.02
N GLU A 100 -6.81 -18.29 21.11
CA GLU A 100 -6.06 -18.63 22.33
C GLU A 100 -5.00 -17.56 22.65
N LEU A 101 -4.27 -17.07 21.63
CA LEU A 101 -3.29 -15.99 21.79
C LEU A 101 -3.95 -14.67 22.20
N GLU A 102 -5.12 -14.34 21.66
CA GLU A 102 -5.88 -13.15 22.07
C GLU A 102 -6.31 -13.22 23.54
N GLN A 103 -6.74 -14.39 24.01
CA GLN A 103 -7.07 -14.60 25.43
C GLN A 103 -5.84 -14.41 26.32
N ILE A 104 -4.69 -14.98 25.96
CA ILE A 104 -3.43 -14.80 26.69
C ILE A 104 -3.02 -13.33 26.73
N ASN A 105 -3.13 -12.61 25.61
CA ASN A 105 -2.81 -11.19 25.54
C ASN A 105 -3.71 -10.36 26.47
N ASN A 106 -4.99 -10.65 26.54
CA ASN A 106 -5.92 -9.98 27.46
C ASN A 106 -5.54 -10.21 28.93
N ILE A 107 -5.13 -11.43 29.30
CA ILE A 107 -4.64 -11.75 30.65
C ILE A 107 -3.37 -10.95 30.96
N LEU A 108 -2.44 -10.83 30.00
CA LEU A 108 -1.21 -10.04 30.17
C LEU A 108 -1.51 -8.55 30.36
N ILE A 109 -2.43 -7.98 29.58
CA ILE A 109 -2.85 -6.56 29.70
C ILE A 109 -3.47 -6.31 31.08
N ALA A 110 -4.33 -7.21 31.56
CA ALA A 110 -4.92 -7.12 32.89
C ALA A 110 -3.84 -7.17 33.99
N SER A 111 -2.90 -8.11 33.87
CA SER A 111 -1.79 -8.26 34.82
C SER A 111 -0.87 -7.03 34.85
N GLN A 112 -0.56 -6.46 33.69
CA GLN A 112 0.23 -5.23 33.57
C GLN A 112 -0.49 -4.05 34.23
N SER A 113 -1.80 -3.93 34.04
CA SER A 113 -2.62 -2.88 34.65
C SER A 113 -2.65 -3.02 36.17
N GLN A 114 -2.76 -4.25 36.69
CA GLN A 114 -2.68 -4.54 38.12
C GLN A 114 -1.32 -4.13 38.69
N LEU A 115 -0.22 -4.56 38.07
CA LEU A 115 1.14 -4.21 38.52
C LEU A 115 1.37 -2.69 38.54
N LYS A 116 0.83 -1.97 37.55
CA LYS A 116 0.89 -0.51 37.50
C LYS A 116 0.15 0.13 38.69
N ASN A 117 -1.02 -0.40 39.05
CA ASN A 117 -1.78 0.08 40.21
C ASN A 117 -1.05 -0.20 41.52
N ASP A 118 -0.50 -1.41 41.69
CA ASP A 118 0.28 -1.79 42.88
C ASP A 118 1.51 -0.88 43.04
N LEU A 119 2.21 -0.59 41.95
CA LEU A 119 3.35 0.32 41.94
C LEU A 119 2.93 1.74 42.35
N MET A 120 1.80 2.24 41.84
CA MET A 120 1.26 3.54 42.24
C MET A 120 0.93 3.60 43.73
N PHE A 121 0.36 2.52 44.30
CA PHE A 121 0.09 2.43 45.73
C PHE A 121 1.38 2.48 46.56
N VAL A 122 2.44 1.78 46.13
CA VAL A 122 3.76 1.82 46.78
C VAL A 122 4.32 3.25 46.76
N TYR A 123 4.24 3.96 45.63
CA TYR A 123 4.69 5.35 45.55
C TYR A 123 3.90 6.29 46.46
N GLN A 124 2.58 6.13 46.53
CA GLN A 124 1.73 6.93 47.42
C GLN A 124 2.06 6.68 48.89
N SER A 125 2.20 5.41 49.30
CA SER A 125 2.59 5.03 50.66
C SER A 125 3.98 5.58 51.03
N LYS A 126 4.95 5.50 50.11
CA LYS A 126 6.29 6.11 50.28
C LYS A 126 6.20 7.62 50.50
N ASN A 127 5.43 8.33 49.68
CA ASN A 127 5.28 9.78 49.78
C ASN A 127 4.60 10.18 51.10
N GLN A 128 3.57 9.44 51.53
CA GLN A 128 2.94 9.63 52.82
C GLN A 128 3.94 9.45 53.96
N ARG A 129 4.79 8.42 53.90
CA ARG A 129 5.81 8.18 54.91
C ARG A 129 6.88 9.27 54.94
N ILE A 130 7.27 9.81 53.79
CA ILE A 130 8.19 10.95 53.70
C ILE A 130 7.58 12.16 54.42
N ALA A 131 6.33 12.51 54.11
CA ALA A 131 5.63 13.63 54.75
C ALA A 131 5.52 13.44 56.28
N GLU A 132 5.21 12.23 56.76
CA GLU A 132 5.20 11.93 58.20
C GLU A 132 6.57 12.14 58.88
N LEU A 133 7.66 11.78 58.18
CA LEU A 133 9.01 11.94 58.69
C LEU A 133 9.43 13.41 58.71
N GLU A 134 9.07 14.18 57.67
CA GLU A 134 9.29 15.63 57.62
C GLU A 134 8.55 16.36 58.75
N ASP A 135 7.29 16.00 59.01
CA ASP A 135 6.51 16.52 60.14
C ASP A 135 7.13 16.19 61.51
N LYS A 136 7.70 15.00 61.68
CA LYS A 136 8.41 14.63 62.92
C LYS A 136 9.70 15.42 63.07
N LEU A 137 10.44 15.62 61.98
CA LEU A 137 11.70 16.35 61.98
C LEU A 137 11.48 17.84 62.34
N THR A 138 10.45 18.46 61.78
CA THR A 138 10.09 19.86 62.10
C THR A 138 9.63 20.01 63.56
N LYS A 139 8.82 19.08 64.09
CA LYS A 139 8.42 19.07 65.51
C LYS A 139 9.62 18.93 66.45
N ASN A 140 10.53 17.98 66.19
CA ASN A 140 11.73 17.78 67.02
C ASN A 140 12.66 18.99 66.97
N ASN A 141 12.86 19.60 65.81
CA ASN A 141 13.66 20.81 65.67
C ASN A 141 13.07 21.97 66.48
N LYS A 142 11.74 22.16 66.45
CA LYS A 142 11.06 23.19 67.25
C LYS A 142 11.29 22.99 68.74
N ILE A 143 11.19 21.75 69.24
CA ILE A 143 11.43 21.43 70.66
C ILE A 143 12.88 21.74 71.05
N ASN A 144 13.85 21.36 70.22
CA ASN A 144 15.28 21.64 70.45
C ASN A 144 15.63 23.14 70.41
N LEU A 145 15.01 23.91 69.51
CA LEU A 145 15.18 25.36 69.47
C LEU A 145 14.56 26.01 70.72
N THR A 146 13.38 25.57 71.13
CA THR A 146 12.70 26.13 72.31
C THR A 146 13.48 25.84 73.60
N SER A 147 14.06 24.64 73.76
CA SER A 147 14.87 24.32 74.93
C SER A 147 16.17 25.12 74.98
N LYS A 148 16.83 25.35 73.83
CA LYS A 148 18.01 26.22 73.74
C LYS A 148 17.68 27.68 74.08
N VAL A 149 16.58 28.22 73.57
CA VAL A 149 16.15 29.60 73.85
C VAL A 149 15.84 29.79 75.33
N VAL A 150 15.13 28.85 75.97
CA VAL A 150 14.84 28.89 77.41
C VAL A 150 16.12 28.79 78.25
N GLY A 151 17.12 28.03 77.80
CA GLY A 151 18.45 27.99 78.41
C GLY A 151 19.15 29.34 78.37
N TYR A 152 19.21 29.95 77.18
CA TYR A 152 19.84 31.27 76.99
C TYR A 152 19.13 32.38 77.76
N GLU A 153 17.80 32.43 77.81
CA GLU A 153 17.08 33.44 78.60
C GLU A 153 17.33 33.31 80.11
N ARG A 154 17.51 32.09 80.60
CA ARG A 154 17.83 31.82 82.02
C ARG A 154 19.25 32.26 82.36
N GLU A 155 20.22 32.00 81.47
CA GLU A 155 21.59 32.53 81.60
C GLU A 155 21.63 34.06 81.50
N LEU A 156 20.87 34.67 80.58
CA LEU A 156 20.79 36.12 80.44
C LEU A 156 20.19 36.79 81.70
N ARG A 157 19.13 36.22 82.28
CA ARG A 157 18.56 36.71 83.56
C ARG A 157 19.51 36.53 84.73
N ALA A 158 20.23 35.41 84.82
CA ALA A 158 21.24 35.20 85.86
C ALA A 158 22.40 36.21 85.73
N GLY A 159 22.84 36.50 84.51
CA GLY A 159 23.87 37.51 84.22
C GLY A 159 23.44 38.96 84.47
N LEU A 160 22.15 39.29 84.25
CA LEU A 160 21.60 40.62 84.55
C LEU A 160 21.34 40.82 86.05
N ALA A 161 20.91 39.78 86.78
CA ALA A 161 20.77 39.84 88.23
C ALA A 161 22.13 40.07 88.93
N SER A 162 23.19 39.42 88.45
CA SER A 162 24.55 39.61 88.96
C SER A 162 25.18 40.96 88.56
N LYS A 163 24.80 41.54 87.40
CA LYS A 163 25.25 42.89 87.00
C LYS A 163 24.47 44.06 87.63
N SER A 164 23.31 43.81 88.24
CA SER A 164 22.53 44.84 88.95
C SER A 164 22.98 45.10 90.39
N ALA A 165 23.82 44.22 90.96
CA ALA A 165 24.42 44.40 92.29
C ALA A 165 25.76 45.16 92.27
N GLU A 166 26.30 45.46 91.08
CA GLU A 166 27.68 45.91 90.94
C GLU A 166 27.80 47.12 89.98
N ARG A 167 26.90 48.10 90.10
CA ARG A 167 27.06 49.43 89.49
C ARG A 167 26.54 50.55 90.39
N ASN A 168 27.27 50.79 91.47
CA ASN A 168 27.40 52.10 92.10
C ASN A 168 28.89 52.45 92.17
N SER A 169 29.50 52.85 91.05
CA SER A 169 30.57 53.85 91.01
C SER A 169 31.09 54.04 89.58
N LYS A 170 31.32 55.32 89.25
CA LYS A 170 32.12 55.85 88.12
C LYS A 170 31.48 55.85 86.72
N GLY A 171 30.92 57.01 86.37
CA GLY A 171 31.61 58.04 85.57
C GLY A 171 32.06 57.69 84.15
N GLU A 172 31.50 58.43 83.18
CA GLU A 172 32.12 58.98 81.96
C GLU A 172 33.00 58.07 81.07
N GLU A 173 32.67 57.91 79.79
CA GLU A 173 33.15 58.76 78.69
C GLU A 173 32.71 58.20 77.32
N ILE A 174 32.51 59.10 76.36
CA ILE A 174 32.19 58.86 74.94
C ILE A 174 33.45 58.36 74.21
N PRO A 175 33.37 57.38 73.29
CA PRO A 175 33.85 57.66 71.93
C PRO A 175 33.15 56.88 70.77
N THR A 176 32.84 57.61 69.70
CA THR A 176 32.91 57.16 68.28
C THR A 176 34.36 56.79 67.90
N PRO A 177 34.71 56.04 66.81
CA PRO A 177 34.03 55.96 65.50
C PRO A 177 34.07 54.58 64.77
N SER A 178 33.51 54.57 63.54
CA SER A 178 33.64 53.59 62.42
C SER A 178 35.10 53.20 62.04
N PRO A 179 35.41 52.30 61.06
CA PRO A 179 34.57 51.66 60.01
C PRO A 179 34.83 50.15 59.71
N GLU A 180 33.97 49.60 58.85
CA GLU A 180 34.15 48.53 57.85
C GLU A 180 35.19 47.40 58.04
N THR A 181 34.73 46.14 58.00
CA THR A 181 35.41 45.13 57.18
C THR A 181 34.43 44.07 56.66
N LYS A 182 34.38 43.99 55.33
CA LYS A 182 33.70 42.96 54.54
C LYS A 182 34.37 41.60 54.78
N LEU A 183 33.57 40.56 54.98
CA LEU A 183 34.03 39.18 54.86
C LEU A 183 33.02 38.39 54.01
N ASP A 184 33.53 37.96 52.86
CA ASP A 184 32.89 37.09 51.89
C ASP A 184 32.62 35.70 52.46
N ALA A 185 31.40 35.20 52.27
CA ALA A 185 31.10 33.77 52.24
C ALA A 185 29.75 33.53 51.54
N ASN A 186 29.73 33.70 50.22
CA ASN A 186 28.59 33.35 49.38
C ASN A 186 28.79 31.92 48.86
N VAL A 187 28.41 30.91 49.65
CA VAL A 187 28.28 29.52 49.18
C VAL A 187 26.85 29.34 48.71
N GLY A 188 26.61 29.66 47.43
CA GLY A 188 25.37 29.37 46.73
C GLY A 188 25.26 27.87 46.44
N VAL A 189 24.45 27.16 47.23
CA VAL A 189 23.99 25.82 46.90
C VAL A 189 22.92 25.95 45.82
N HIS A 190 23.30 25.61 44.59
CA HIS A 190 22.41 25.60 43.42
C HIS A 190 21.56 24.31 43.46
N CYS A 191 20.38 24.38 44.08
CA CYS A 191 19.38 23.32 43.99
C CYS A 191 18.67 23.38 42.63
N HIS A 192 18.81 22.32 41.85
CA HIS A 192 17.95 22.00 40.73
C HIS A 192 16.48 21.90 41.17
N GLN A 193 15.64 22.79 40.66
CA GLN A 193 14.21 22.54 40.51
C GLN A 193 13.92 22.41 39.02
N HIS A 194 13.77 21.16 38.58
CA HIS A 194 13.26 20.81 37.26
C HIS A 194 11.73 20.72 37.40
N GLU A 195 11.03 21.83 37.18
CA GLU A 195 9.57 21.84 37.08
C GLU A 195 9.13 21.13 35.80
N PHE A 196 8.44 20.00 35.97
CA PHE A 196 7.68 19.35 34.90
C PHE A 196 6.32 20.07 34.75
N GLY A 197 6.33 21.18 34.01
CA GLY A 197 5.10 21.79 33.47
C GLY A 197 4.66 21.04 32.21
N ARG A 198 3.49 20.40 32.28
CA ARG A 198 2.78 19.86 31.11
C ARG A 198 2.26 21.04 30.29
N ASP A 199 2.63 21.08 29.01
CA ASP A 199 1.83 21.73 27.96
C ASP A 199 2.09 20.99 26.65
N GLU A 200 1.27 19.96 26.39
CA GLU A 200 1.17 19.33 25.08
C GLU A 200 0.32 20.23 24.17
N ARG A 201 0.97 21.01 23.31
CA ARG A 201 0.38 21.46 22.05
C ARG A 201 1.10 20.77 20.89
N PRO A 202 0.39 20.19 19.91
CA PRO A 202 1.04 19.53 18.78
C PRO A 202 1.61 20.58 17.83
N ASN A 203 2.93 20.60 17.74
CA ASN A 203 3.69 21.46 16.86
C ASN A 203 3.57 20.91 15.42
N SER A 204 2.87 21.62 14.55
CA SER A 204 2.78 21.35 13.11
C SER A 204 4.15 21.59 12.47
N GLY A 205 4.90 20.52 12.25
CA GLY A 205 6.20 20.56 11.59
C GLY A 205 6.12 21.05 10.15
N ARG A 206 6.76 22.19 9.87
CA ARG A 206 7.17 22.61 8.52
C ARG A 206 8.19 21.60 7.98
N PHE A 207 7.84 20.92 6.90
CA PHE A 207 8.76 20.07 6.15
C PHE A 207 9.65 20.91 5.22
N LEU A 208 10.96 20.89 5.46
CA LEU A 208 11.99 21.22 4.48
C LEU A 208 12.55 19.90 3.95
N SER A 209 12.13 19.49 2.75
CA SER A 209 12.69 18.34 2.06
C SER A 209 13.97 18.74 1.34
N GLN A 210 15.12 18.42 1.93
CA GLN A 210 16.37 18.20 1.20
C GLN A 210 16.98 16.89 1.70
N THR A 211 16.65 15.81 0.99
CA THR A 211 17.43 14.57 1.05
C THR A 211 17.85 14.25 -0.36
N ILE A 212 19.16 14.32 -0.57
CA ILE A 212 19.85 14.02 -1.81
C ILE A 212 19.79 12.51 -2.01
N CYS A 213 19.12 12.06 -3.09
CA CYS A 213 19.34 10.71 -3.59
C CYS A 213 20.72 10.67 -4.24
N GLU A 214 21.71 10.11 -3.54
CA GLU A 214 22.98 9.71 -4.14
C GLU A 214 22.74 8.53 -5.08
N THR A 215 22.49 8.83 -6.35
CA THR A 215 22.77 7.89 -7.44
C THR A 215 24.21 8.10 -7.88
N ASN A 216 25.00 7.03 -7.90
CA ASN A 216 26.35 6.99 -8.48
C ASN A 216 26.37 7.60 -9.88
N SER A 217 26.81 8.86 -9.95
CA SER A 217 27.03 9.61 -11.17
C SER A 217 28.43 9.29 -11.70
N PHE A 218 28.50 8.41 -12.70
CA PHE A 218 29.67 8.33 -13.57
C PHE A 218 29.86 9.69 -14.26
N LYS A 219 30.92 10.41 -13.87
CA LYS A 219 31.40 11.59 -14.58
C LYS A 219 31.90 11.18 -15.97
N ASN A 220 31.35 11.79 -17.01
CA ASN A 220 32.02 11.91 -18.30
C ASN A 220 31.96 13.38 -18.72
N PRO A 221 33.09 14.04 -18.98
CA PRO A 221 33.12 15.41 -19.49
C PRO A 221 33.05 15.41 -21.04
N ASN A 222 32.68 16.57 -21.60
CA ASN A 222 32.59 16.91 -23.02
C ASN A 222 31.32 16.52 -23.79
N LEU A 223 30.46 17.51 -24.02
CA LEU A 223 30.18 18.01 -25.37
C LEU A 223 29.46 19.36 -25.28
N GLN A 224 30.18 20.40 -25.72
CA GLN A 224 29.65 21.71 -26.08
C GLN A 224 28.82 21.61 -27.37
N ASP A 225 27.92 22.58 -27.50
CA ASP A 225 27.35 23.12 -28.74
C ASP A 225 26.65 22.18 -29.71
N LEU A 226 25.32 22.32 -29.76
CA LEU A 226 24.54 22.51 -30.99
C LEU A 226 23.13 22.99 -30.63
N ARG A 227 22.98 24.31 -30.47
CA ARG A 227 21.69 24.98 -30.66
C ARG A 227 21.48 25.11 -32.17
N SER A 228 20.52 24.37 -32.72
CA SER A 228 19.93 24.72 -34.01
C SER A 228 18.41 24.85 -33.87
N SER A 229 17.97 26.00 -34.38
CA SER A 229 16.64 26.54 -34.37
C SER A 229 15.75 25.78 -35.34
N HIS A 230 14.57 25.33 -34.91
CA HIS A 230 13.47 25.04 -35.83
C HIS A 230 12.16 25.59 -35.26
N LYS A 231 11.81 26.79 -35.75
CA LYS A 231 10.45 27.32 -35.80
C LYS A 231 9.61 26.39 -36.69
N SER A 232 8.53 25.83 -36.16
CA SER A 232 7.46 25.25 -36.98
C SER A 232 6.25 26.19 -36.97
N TYR A 233 5.82 26.51 -38.19
CA TYR A 233 4.70 27.37 -38.51
C TYR A 233 3.37 26.64 -38.23
N LEU A 234 2.50 27.27 -37.45
CA LEU A 234 1.06 26.95 -37.40
C LEU A 234 0.33 27.89 -38.37
N PRO A 235 -0.56 27.39 -39.26
CA PRO A 235 -1.44 28.26 -40.00
C PRO A 235 -2.61 28.70 -39.11
N LYS A 236 -2.83 30.01 -39.07
CA LYS A 236 -4.00 30.68 -38.49
C LYS A 236 -5.24 30.32 -39.32
N GLN A 237 -6.34 30.02 -38.64
CA GLN A 237 -7.69 30.07 -39.22
C GLN A 237 -8.42 31.27 -38.65
N ASP A 238 -8.99 32.08 -39.55
CA ASP A 238 -9.80 33.26 -39.25
C ASP A 238 -11.22 32.87 -38.79
N PRO A 239 -11.92 33.75 -38.04
CA PRO A 239 -13.25 33.47 -37.50
C PRO A 239 -14.34 33.87 -38.51
N VAL A 240 -15.25 32.94 -38.80
CA VAL A 240 -16.49 33.26 -39.52
C VAL A 240 -17.66 33.22 -38.54
N SER A 241 -18.33 34.37 -38.46
CA SER A 241 -19.56 34.68 -37.74
C SER A 241 -20.79 34.09 -38.45
N GLY A 242 -21.82 33.73 -37.68
CA GLY A 242 -23.21 33.93 -38.11
C GLY A 242 -24.17 32.73 -38.06
N ASN A 243 -25.05 32.79 -37.06
CA ASN A 243 -26.51 32.53 -37.12
C ASN A 243 -27.08 31.12 -36.81
N LEU A 244 -27.92 31.15 -35.76
CA LEU A 244 -29.06 30.28 -35.43
C LEU A 244 -30.06 30.19 -36.60
N PRO A 245 -30.82 29.07 -36.75
CA PRO A 245 -32.12 29.03 -36.07
C PRO A 245 -32.59 27.66 -35.55
N THR A 246 -33.53 27.77 -34.62
CA THR A 246 -34.37 26.77 -33.94
C THR A 246 -35.39 26.07 -34.86
N SER A 247 -35.54 24.73 -34.72
CA SER A 247 -36.80 23.93 -34.81
C SER A 247 -36.44 22.43 -34.92
N ALA A 248 -36.73 21.60 -33.94
CA ALA A 248 -37.97 20.80 -33.75
C ALA A 248 -37.86 19.34 -34.29
N LEU A 249 -37.77 18.41 -33.33
CA LEU A 249 -38.10 16.96 -33.29
C LEU A 249 -38.57 16.25 -34.57
N THR A 250 -37.88 15.18 -34.99
CA THR A 250 -38.29 13.75 -34.87
C THR A 250 -37.24 12.77 -35.46
N PRO A 251 -37.26 11.47 -35.11
CA PRO A 251 -36.10 10.57 -35.16
C PRO A 251 -36.16 9.59 -36.35
N GLU A 252 -35.03 9.37 -37.02
CA GLU A 252 -34.57 8.09 -37.58
C GLU A 252 -33.43 8.37 -38.57
N SER A 253 -32.23 7.86 -38.26
CA SER A 253 -31.47 6.98 -39.15
C SER A 253 -30.01 6.92 -38.69
N VAL A 254 -29.64 5.69 -38.37
CA VAL A 254 -28.29 5.13 -38.22
C VAL A 254 -27.29 5.69 -39.23
N GLN A 255 -26.16 6.20 -38.73
CA GLN A 255 -24.83 5.95 -39.32
C GLN A 255 -23.75 6.27 -38.27
N ILE A 256 -23.40 5.24 -37.48
CA ILE A 256 -22.23 5.24 -36.62
C ILE A 256 -21.02 5.05 -37.54
N ALA A 257 -20.25 6.12 -37.75
CA ALA A 257 -18.92 6.03 -38.31
C ALA A 257 -18.02 5.29 -37.30
N ALA A 258 -17.87 3.99 -37.52
CA ALA A 258 -17.00 3.11 -36.75
C ALA A 258 -15.53 3.55 -36.91
N LYS A 259 -15.02 4.28 -35.92
CA LYS A 259 -13.58 4.45 -35.75
C LYS A 259 -13.04 3.17 -35.10
N ARG A 260 -12.45 2.31 -35.93
CA ARG A 260 -11.74 1.09 -35.52
C ARG A 260 -10.59 1.44 -34.57
N THR A 261 -10.77 1.19 -33.29
CA THR A 261 -9.66 0.85 -32.39
C THR A 261 -9.58 -0.67 -32.38
N ARG A 262 -8.43 -1.23 -32.80
CA ARG A 262 -8.15 -2.65 -32.65
C ARG A 262 -8.24 -2.98 -31.17
N ASP A 263 -9.19 -3.82 -30.79
CA ASP A 263 -9.17 -4.48 -29.50
C ASP A 263 -7.89 -5.31 -29.43
N SER A 264 -6.88 -4.76 -28.76
CA SER A 264 -5.63 -5.46 -28.53
C SER A 264 -5.92 -6.58 -27.53
N GLU A 265 -5.76 -7.83 -27.98
CA GLU A 265 -5.88 -9.00 -27.11
C GLU A 265 -5.06 -8.79 -25.81
N PRO A 266 -5.65 -9.09 -24.64
CA PRO A 266 -4.95 -9.02 -23.38
C PRO A 266 -3.73 -9.94 -23.45
N ILE A 267 -2.55 -9.40 -23.13
CA ILE A 267 -1.29 -10.16 -23.15
C ILE A 267 -1.46 -11.33 -22.18
N PRO A 268 -1.21 -12.59 -22.58
CA PRO A 268 -1.32 -13.71 -21.67
C PRO A 268 -0.40 -13.48 -20.46
N ALA A 269 -0.94 -13.58 -19.25
CA ALA A 269 -0.21 -13.40 -17.99
C ALA A 269 0.98 -14.37 -17.78
N ARG A 270 1.26 -15.25 -18.75
CA ARG A 270 2.33 -16.26 -18.71
C ARG A 270 3.70 -15.72 -19.16
N ASP A 271 3.72 -14.55 -19.80
CA ASP A 271 4.95 -14.03 -20.44
C ASP A 271 5.63 -12.89 -19.68
N PHE A 272 4.98 -12.36 -18.64
CA PHE A 272 5.50 -11.27 -17.82
C PHE A 272 5.12 -11.48 -16.35
N ILE A 273 6.09 -11.33 -15.44
CA ILE A 273 5.93 -11.58 -14.01
C ILE A 273 6.03 -10.24 -13.28
N VAL A 274 4.97 -9.86 -12.55
CA VAL A 274 5.02 -8.65 -11.71
C VAL A 274 5.79 -8.97 -10.43
N VAL A 275 6.95 -8.33 -10.23
CA VAL A 275 7.84 -8.59 -9.10
C VAL A 275 7.49 -7.71 -7.90
N SER A 276 7.14 -6.46 -8.15
CA SER A 276 6.79 -5.49 -7.09
C SER A 276 5.33 -5.66 -6.69
N LYS A 277 5.07 -6.41 -5.63
CA LYS A 277 3.72 -6.56 -5.08
C LYS A 277 3.51 -5.59 -3.92
N VAL A 278 2.83 -4.48 -4.21
CA VAL A 278 2.26 -3.61 -3.18
C VAL A 278 1.13 -4.39 -2.50
N GLU A 279 1.11 -4.37 -1.17
CA GLU A 279 0.13 -5.11 -0.37
C GLU A 279 -0.85 -4.16 0.29
N VAL A 280 -2.11 -4.59 0.36
CA VAL A 280 -3.22 -3.83 0.94
C VAL A 280 -3.85 -4.67 2.03
N ILE A 281 -3.89 -4.14 3.25
CA ILE A 281 -4.45 -4.80 4.43
C ILE A 281 -5.65 -3.99 4.91
N ASP A 282 -6.84 -4.58 4.82
CA ASP A 282 -8.10 -4.04 5.34
C ASP A 282 -8.12 -4.19 6.88
N LEU A 283 -8.16 -3.06 7.58
CA LEU A 283 -8.40 -2.98 9.02
C LEU A 283 -9.78 -2.35 9.25
N ILE A 284 -10.36 -2.55 10.44
CA ILE A 284 -11.76 -2.20 10.74
C ILE A 284 -12.09 -0.75 10.37
N ASP A 285 -11.21 0.18 10.71
CA ASP A 285 -11.40 1.63 10.55
C ASP A 285 -10.44 2.29 9.54
N LYS A 286 -9.52 1.50 8.94
CA LYS A 286 -8.44 2.02 8.11
C LYS A 286 -7.92 0.97 7.11
N LEU A 287 -7.25 1.45 6.07
CA LEU A 287 -6.50 0.64 5.12
C LEU A 287 -5.01 0.89 5.33
N LEU A 288 -4.23 -0.19 5.38
CA LEU A 288 -2.77 -0.14 5.43
C LEU A 288 -2.22 -0.59 4.08
N ILE A 289 -1.38 0.24 3.46
CA ILE A 289 -0.63 -0.09 2.25
C ILE A 289 0.85 -0.28 2.61
N THR A 290 1.40 -1.44 2.27
CA THR A 290 2.77 -1.86 2.55
C THR A 290 3.54 -2.17 1.26
N ASN A 291 4.85 -2.34 1.37
CA ASN A 291 5.77 -2.67 0.27
C ASN A 291 5.84 -1.61 -0.85
N ILE A 292 5.55 -0.34 -0.52
CA ILE A 292 5.85 0.78 -1.43
C ILE A 292 7.36 1.06 -1.34
N PRO A 293 8.10 1.09 -2.47
CA PRO A 293 9.50 1.49 -2.44
C PRO A 293 9.68 2.92 -1.90
N ILE A 294 10.69 3.14 -1.05
CA ILE A 294 11.02 4.47 -0.49
C ILE A 294 11.10 5.56 -1.57
N CYS A 295 11.67 5.23 -2.74
CA CYS A 295 11.83 6.17 -3.85
C CYS A 295 10.51 6.59 -4.51
N ASP A 296 9.41 5.87 -4.28
CA ASP A 296 8.10 6.14 -4.87
C ASP A 296 7.13 6.83 -3.92
N TYR A 297 7.47 6.97 -2.63
CA TYR A 297 6.66 7.74 -1.66
C TYR A 297 6.42 9.18 -2.10
N GLY A 298 7.44 9.82 -2.70
CA GLY A 298 7.30 11.17 -3.24
C GLY A 298 6.21 11.28 -4.31
N ARG A 299 5.89 10.20 -5.03
CA ARG A 299 4.80 10.15 -6.02
C ARG A 299 3.44 10.09 -5.33
N VAL A 300 3.32 9.30 -4.26
CA VAL A 300 2.09 9.20 -3.46
C VAL A 300 1.78 10.54 -2.83
N VAL A 301 2.78 11.17 -2.18
CA VAL A 301 2.64 12.49 -1.55
C VAL A 301 2.35 13.57 -2.60
N GLY A 302 3.07 13.52 -3.72
CA GLY A 302 3.05 14.54 -4.75
C GLY A 302 3.81 15.81 -4.33
N ARG A 303 4.05 16.70 -5.29
CA ARG A 303 4.76 17.96 -5.02
C ARG A 303 3.99 18.79 -4.00
N LYS A 304 4.63 19.12 -2.88
CA LYS A 304 4.04 19.88 -1.76
C LYS A 304 2.77 19.23 -1.18
N GLY A 305 2.65 17.90 -1.24
CA GLY A 305 1.48 17.20 -0.71
C GLY A 305 0.22 17.31 -1.58
N LYS A 306 0.30 17.91 -2.78
CA LYS A 306 -0.88 18.12 -3.65
C LYS A 306 -1.63 16.85 -4.03
N ASN A 307 -0.91 15.72 -4.18
CA ASN A 307 -1.59 14.48 -4.53
C ASN A 307 -2.33 13.91 -3.32
N VAL A 308 -1.75 13.99 -2.12
CA VAL A 308 -2.46 13.65 -0.87
C VAL A 308 -3.68 14.54 -0.68
N GLU A 309 -3.54 15.86 -0.82
CA GLU A 309 -4.67 16.79 -0.74
C GLU A 309 -5.78 16.43 -1.75
N ARG A 310 -5.40 16.08 -2.99
CA ARG A 310 -6.34 15.58 -4.01
C ARG A 310 -7.06 14.31 -3.54
N LEU A 311 -6.34 13.32 -3.03
CA LEU A 311 -6.91 12.06 -2.55
C LEU A 311 -7.90 12.31 -1.40
N GLU A 312 -7.51 13.12 -0.43
CA GLU A 312 -8.35 13.47 0.72
C GLU A 312 -9.64 14.19 0.29
N ASN A 313 -9.54 15.16 -0.63
CA ASN A 313 -10.69 15.92 -1.11
C ASN A 313 -11.59 15.12 -2.04
N THR A 314 -11.02 14.28 -2.91
CA THR A 314 -11.79 13.51 -3.91
C THR A 314 -12.57 12.38 -3.27
N TYR A 315 -11.94 11.66 -2.33
CA TYR A 315 -12.53 10.46 -1.73
C TYR A 315 -13.06 10.67 -0.31
N GLY A 316 -12.84 11.85 0.30
CA GLY A 316 -13.27 12.12 1.68
C GLY A 316 -12.50 11.30 2.72
N VAL A 317 -11.25 10.94 2.42
CA VAL A 317 -10.36 10.13 3.26
C VAL A 317 -9.27 11.01 3.88
N LYS A 318 -8.50 10.43 4.81
CA LYS A 318 -7.29 11.00 5.38
C LYS A 318 -6.12 10.05 5.16
N VAL A 319 -4.98 10.60 4.75
CA VAL A 319 -3.78 9.81 4.42
C VAL A 319 -2.66 10.18 5.38
N SER A 320 -2.12 9.18 6.09
CA SER A 320 -0.99 9.36 7.01
C SER A 320 0.17 8.45 6.64
N PHE A 321 1.37 9.00 6.78
CA PHE A 321 2.62 8.32 6.53
C PHE A 321 3.29 8.06 7.87
N VAL A 322 3.55 6.79 8.18
CA VAL A 322 4.38 6.41 9.32
C VAL A 322 5.73 6.00 8.77
N GLU A 323 6.69 6.92 8.91
CA GLU A 323 8.07 6.66 8.52
C GLU A 323 8.70 5.70 9.53
N SER A 324 8.99 4.50 9.07
CA SER A 324 9.85 3.54 9.78
C SER A 324 11.16 3.46 9.00
N GLN A 325 12.29 3.33 9.71
CA GLN A 325 13.61 3.32 9.08
C GLN A 325 13.82 2.20 8.05
N LYS A 326 13.01 1.14 8.09
CA LYS A 326 13.13 0.00 7.16
C LYS A 326 11.97 -0.06 6.16
N ASP A 327 10.74 0.06 6.65
CA ASP A 327 9.53 -0.15 5.85
C ASP A 327 8.53 0.96 6.16
N PRO A 328 8.57 2.07 5.41
CA PRO A 328 7.54 3.10 5.54
C PRO A 328 6.15 2.50 5.30
N LYS A 329 5.17 2.95 6.08
CA LYS A 329 3.79 2.48 6.03
C LYS A 329 2.86 3.63 5.70
N LEU A 330 1.88 3.33 4.84
CA LEU A 330 0.86 4.28 4.42
C LEU A 330 -0.49 3.86 4.99
N PHE A 331 -1.14 4.76 5.72
CA PHE A 331 -2.48 4.54 6.28
C PHE A 331 -3.50 5.44 5.59
N ILE A 332 -4.64 4.86 5.23
CA ILE A 332 -5.82 5.59 4.75
C ILE A 332 -6.94 5.37 5.77
N PHE A 333 -7.47 6.43 6.36
CA PHE A 333 -8.55 6.37 7.36
C PHE A 333 -9.61 7.44 7.08
N GLY A 334 -10.70 7.41 7.84
CA GLY A 334 -11.88 8.24 7.53
C GLY A 334 -12.64 7.71 6.31
N GLY A 335 -13.65 8.48 5.88
CA GLY A 335 -14.58 8.06 4.82
C GLY A 335 -15.31 6.74 5.12
N ASN A 336 -16.04 6.24 4.13
CA ASN A 336 -16.59 4.88 4.17
C ASN A 336 -15.56 3.86 3.64
N ALA A 337 -15.81 2.56 3.84
CA ALA A 337 -14.88 1.50 3.42
C ALA A 337 -14.60 1.50 1.90
N GLU A 338 -15.60 1.82 1.09
CA GLU A 338 -15.46 1.85 -0.37
C GLU A 338 -14.57 3.01 -0.82
N SER A 339 -14.78 4.21 -0.28
CA SER A 339 -13.93 5.38 -0.53
C SER A 339 -12.47 5.12 -0.20
N ARG A 340 -12.20 4.37 0.88
CA ARG A 340 -10.83 3.97 1.23
C ARG A 340 -10.23 3.03 0.19
N ARG A 341 -10.99 2.05 -0.30
CA ARG A 341 -10.54 1.10 -1.34
C ARG A 341 -10.27 1.79 -2.67
N VAL A 342 -11.18 2.63 -3.13
CA VAL A 342 -11.00 3.41 -4.37
C VAL A 342 -9.78 4.34 -4.26
N ALA A 343 -9.58 4.97 -3.10
CA ALA A 343 -8.37 5.77 -2.86
C ALA A 343 -7.09 4.92 -2.87
N ALA A 344 -7.12 3.72 -2.30
CA ALA A 344 -6.00 2.79 -2.34
C ALA A 344 -5.69 2.35 -3.79
N ASP A 345 -6.70 2.01 -4.57
CA ASP A 345 -6.56 1.62 -5.98
C ASP A 345 -5.97 2.76 -6.84
N ASP A 346 -6.38 4.01 -6.60
CA ASP A 346 -5.82 5.20 -7.27
C ASP A 346 -4.34 5.40 -6.91
N ILE A 347 -3.96 5.19 -5.65
CA ILE A 347 -2.55 5.24 -5.23
C ILE A 347 -1.75 4.15 -5.93
N ILE A 348 -2.23 2.91 -5.88
CA ILE A 348 -1.55 1.74 -6.45
C ILE A 348 -1.43 1.86 -7.97
N GLY A 349 -2.49 2.29 -8.66
CA GLY A 349 -2.48 2.49 -10.11
C GLY A 349 -1.53 3.60 -10.57
N ASN A 350 -1.14 4.51 -9.68
CA ASN A 350 -0.16 5.55 -9.97
C ASN A 350 1.29 5.18 -9.60
N LEU A 351 1.49 4.10 -8.84
CA LEU A 351 2.83 3.62 -8.49
C LEU A 351 3.47 2.88 -9.67
N PRO A 352 4.79 3.04 -9.88
CA PRO A 352 5.50 2.22 -10.83
C PRO A 352 5.63 0.80 -10.29
N ILE A 353 5.38 -0.18 -11.15
CA ILE A 353 5.65 -1.60 -10.89
C ILE A 353 6.91 -2.03 -11.64
N VAL A 354 7.56 -3.09 -11.16
CA VAL A 354 8.62 -3.78 -11.89
C VAL A 354 8.07 -5.09 -12.44
N VAL A 355 8.27 -5.29 -13.73
CA VAL A 355 7.85 -6.47 -14.46
C VAL A 355 9.08 -7.20 -15.00
N GLU A 356 9.24 -8.46 -14.64
CA GLU A 356 10.24 -9.37 -15.20
C GLU A 356 9.72 -10.02 -16.48
N CYS A 357 10.58 -10.06 -17.49
CA CYS A 357 10.28 -10.56 -18.82
C CYS A 357 11.22 -11.73 -19.16
N PRO A 358 10.97 -12.94 -18.61
CA PRO A 358 11.93 -14.04 -18.68
C PRO A 358 12.14 -14.60 -20.09
N ASN A 359 11.10 -14.53 -20.92
CA ASN A 359 11.11 -15.06 -22.28
C ASN A 359 11.64 -14.06 -23.31
N LEU A 360 11.99 -12.85 -22.87
CA LEU A 360 12.40 -11.76 -23.75
C LEU A 360 13.90 -11.83 -24.02
N LYS A 361 14.28 -12.46 -25.14
CA LYS A 361 15.66 -12.46 -25.65
C LYS A 361 15.77 -11.42 -26.75
N LEU A 362 16.47 -10.32 -26.47
CA LEU A 362 16.51 -9.17 -27.35
C LEU A 362 17.92 -8.66 -27.55
N GLU A 363 18.35 -8.63 -28.82
CA GLU A 363 19.48 -7.85 -29.30
C GLU A 363 18.97 -6.47 -29.75
N ILE A 364 18.51 -5.67 -28.79
CA ILE A 364 18.08 -4.29 -29.06
C ILE A 364 19.20 -3.32 -28.72
N SER A 365 19.40 -2.33 -29.58
CA SER A 365 20.39 -1.30 -29.35
C SER A 365 20.01 -0.40 -28.16
N ASN A 366 21.01 0.12 -27.44
CA ASN A 366 20.78 1.09 -26.36
C ASN A 366 20.02 2.35 -26.83
N ARG A 367 20.10 2.69 -28.12
CA ARG A 367 19.37 3.82 -28.70
C ARG A 367 17.87 3.56 -28.75
N GLU A 368 17.46 2.38 -29.21
CA GLU A 368 16.05 1.98 -29.26
C GLU A 368 15.46 1.84 -27.86
N ILE A 369 16.21 1.30 -26.90
CA ILE A 369 15.78 1.23 -25.50
C ILE A 369 15.51 2.62 -24.92
N LYS A 370 16.40 3.58 -25.18
CA LYS A 370 16.19 4.97 -24.76
C LYS A 370 14.94 5.59 -25.39
N GLN A 371 14.69 5.28 -26.67
CA GLN A 371 13.50 5.73 -27.37
C GLN A 371 12.23 5.15 -26.74
N ILE A 372 12.19 3.83 -26.49
CA ILE A 372 11.04 3.17 -25.85
C ILE A 372 10.83 3.69 -24.42
N ASN A 373 11.91 3.86 -23.65
CA ASN A 373 11.83 4.43 -22.30
C ASN A 373 11.19 5.82 -22.30
N PHE A 374 11.54 6.65 -23.29
CA PHE A 374 10.98 7.99 -23.44
C PHE A 374 9.51 7.94 -23.88
N ASP A 375 9.21 7.19 -24.95
CA ASP A 375 7.89 7.15 -25.59
C ASP A 375 6.82 6.54 -24.67
N TYR A 376 7.19 5.53 -23.88
CA TYR A 376 6.26 4.83 -22.98
C TYR A 376 6.42 5.24 -21.52
N HIS A 377 7.32 6.19 -21.21
CA HIS A 377 7.62 6.59 -19.83
C HIS A 377 7.93 5.40 -18.91
N VAL A 378 8.73 4.46 -19.42
CA VAL A 378 9.21 3.28 -18.67
C VAL A 378 10.72 3.33 -18.52
N GLN A 379 11.24 2.50 -17.63
CA GLN A 379 12.66 2.24 -17.48
C GLN A 379 12.91 0.76 -17.72
N ILE A 380 13.43 0.44 -18.89
CA ILE A 380 13.90 -0.90 -19.23
C ILE A 380 15.32 -1.05 -18.69
N ILE A 381 15.55 -2.11 -17.93
CA ILE A 381 16.84 -2.48 -17.36
C ILE A 381 17.25 -3.81 -17.98
N GLN A 382 18.40 -3.80 -18.66
CA GLN A 382 18.99 -4.99 -19.24
C GLN A 382 19.77 -5.77 -18.16
N PRO A 383 19.75 -7.11 -18.21
CA PRO A 383 20.65 -7.91 -17.39
C PRO A 383 22.11 -7.66 -17.80
N ASN A 384 23.01 -7.57 -16.82
CA ASN A 384 24.44 -7.47 -17.10
C ASN A 384 24.94 -8.74 -17.81
N PHE A 385 25.78 -8.57 -18.84
CA PHE A 385 26.44 -9.67 -19.53
C PHE A 385 27.16 -10.58 -18.52
N GLY A 386 26.70 -11.82 -18.39
CA GLY A 386 27.27 -12.82 -17.48
C GLY A 386 26.32 -13.33 -16.38
N ASN A 387 25.24 -12.60 -16.10
CA ASN A 387 24.16 -13.12 -15.25
C ASN A 387 23.00 -13.60 -16.12
N ASN A 388 22.40 -14.75 -15.78
CA ASN A 388 21.13 -15.24 -16.36
C ASN A 388 19.94 -14.35 -15.93
N GLY A 389 20.15 -13.04 -15.81
CA GLY A 389 19.12 -12.09 -15.44
C GLY A 389 18.09 -11.95 -16.54
N HIS A 390 16.86 -11.68 -16.15
CA HIS A 390 15.77 -11.35 -17.07
C HIS A 390 15.74 -9.84 -17.31
N PHE A 391 15.19 -9.44 -18.47
CA PHE A 391 14.87 -8.03 -18.70
C PHE A 391 13.82 -7.60 -17.68
N THR A 392 13.99 -6.41 -17.13
CA THR A 392 12.99 -5.80 -16.25
C THR A 392 12.50 -4.49 -16.83
N ILE A 393 11.20 -4.26 -16.73
CA ILE A 393 10.54 -3.02 -17.15
C ILE A 393 9.92 -2.39 -15.92
N ARG A 394 10.33 -1.16 -15.60
CA ARG A 394 9.79 -0.39 -14.47
C ARG A 394 8.96 0.78 -14.98
N GLY A 395 7.71 0.89 -14.52
CA GLY A 395 6.79 1.93 -14.97
C GLY A 395 5.35 1.65 -14.53
N LYS A 396 4.39 2.46 -14.99
CA LYS A 396 2.97 2.15 -14.77
C LYS A 396 2.59 0.85 -15.48
N MET A 397 1.64 0.09 -14.94
CA MET A 397 1.24 -1.22 -15.49
C MET A 397 0.92 -1.15 -16.99
N ASP A 398 0.05 -0.23 -17.41
CA ASP A 398 -0.35 -0.10 -18.81
C ASP A 398 0.85 0.23 -19.71
N ASN A 399 1.73 1.10 -19.25
CA ASN A 399 2.94 1.49 -19.97
C ASN A 399 3.92 0.32 -20.10
N CYS A 400 4.10 -0.46 -19.03
CA CYS A 400 4.90 -1.68 -19.04
C CYS A 400 4.35 -2.70 -20.03
N GLN A 401 3.03 -2.88 -20.09
CA GLN A 401 2.38 -3.79 -21.05
C GLN A 401 2.58 -3.32 -22.50
N MET A 402 2.44 -2.02 -22.76
CA MET A 402 2.67 -1.47 -24.10
C MET A 402 4.14 -1.61 -24.53
N ALA A 403 5.07 -1.26 -23.65
CA ALA A 403 6.50 -1.44 -23.90
C ALA A 403 6.84 -2.92 -24.14
N TYR A 404 6.31 -3.83 -23.31
CA TYR A 404 6.49 -5.27 -23.49
C TYR A 404 5.97 -5.75 -24.85
N ARG A 405 4.76 -5.37 -25.26
CA ARG A 405 4.21 -5.74 -26.58
C ARG A 405 5.13 -5.36 -27.74
N LEU A 406 5.66 -4.13 -27.71
CA LEU A 406 6.61 -3.69 -28.73
C LEU A 406 7.88 -4.55 -28.72
N LEU A 407 8.45 -4.74 -27.55
CA LEU A 407 9.66 -5.54 -27.37
C LEU A 407 9.46 -6.99 -27.84
N SER A 408 8.33 -7.61 -27.51
CA SER A 408 7.99 -8.96 -27.96
C SER A 408 7.78 -9.04 -29.48
N ASN A 409 7.20 -8.01 -30.10
CA ASN A 409 7.03 -7.96 -31.54
C ASN A 409 8.38 -7.81 -32.26
N HIS A 410 9.28 -7.01 -31.72
CA HIS A 410 10.66 -6.95 -32.21
C HIS A 410 11.34 -8.32 -32.10
N ALA A 411 11.24 -9.03 -30.96
CA ALA A 411 11.84 -10.36 -30.81
C ALA A 411 11.36 -11.36 -31.87
N LYS A 412 10.07 -11.34 -32.23
CA LYS A 412 9.49 -12.23 -33.24
C LYS A 412 9.99 -11.96 -34.66
N LEU A 413 10.36 -10.72 -34.97
CA LEU A 413 10.90 -10.36 -36.30
C LEU A 413 12.31 -10.90 -36.53
N TRP A 414 13.11 -11.02 -35.47
CA TRP A 414 14.49 -11.49 -35.55
C TRP A 414 14.64 -13.01 -35.37
N TYR A 415 13.70 -13.66 -34.70
CA TYR A 415 13.66 -15.11 -34.52
C TYR A 415 12.28 -15.67 -34.92
N PRO A 416 11.95 -15.71 -36.23
CA PRO A 416 10.80 -16.47 -36.69
C PRO A 416 11.02 -17.95 -36.32
N LYS A 417 10.02 -18.54 -35.67
CA LYS A 417 10.04 -19.94 -35.22
C LYS A 417 10.17 -20.93 -36.37
#